data_AF-A0A9C7SC02-F1
#
_entry.id   AF-A0A9C7SC02-F1
#
_cell.length_a   1.000
_cell.length_b   1.000
_cell.length_c   1.000
_cell.angle_alpha   90.00
_cell.angle_beta   90.00
_cell.angle_gamma   90.00
#
_symmetry.space_group_name_H-M   'P 1'
#
loop_
_entity.id
_entity.type
_entity.pdbx_description
1 polymer ?
#
loop_
_entity_poly.entity_id
_entity_poly.type
_entity_poly.pdbx_seq_one_letter_code
_entity_poly.pdbx_strand_id
1 'polypeptide(L)' 'MERTLVIVKPDGVQRGLIGEIIARFERRGLRIAALKLLQVSPELAQRLYAVH' A
#
# COMPACT_ATOMS: atom_id res chain seq x y z
N MET A 1 -18.01 6.06 8.84
CA MET A 1 -16.73 5.32 8.98
C MET A 1 -15.97 5.51 7.69
N GLU A 2 -14.79 6.13 7.74
CA GLU A 2 -13.99 6.45 6.55
C GLU A 2 -12.92 5.37 6.31
N ARG A 3 -12.55 5.19 5.04
CA ARG A 3 -11.50 4.26 4.60
C ARG A 3 -10.66 4.93 3.54
N THR A 4 -9.36 4.67 3.58
CA THR A 4 -8.41 5.15 2.58
C THR A 4 -7.52 4.00 2.12
N LEU A 5 -7.02 4.10 0.89
CA LEU A 5 -6.10 3.14 0.31
C LEU A 5 -4.67 3.66 0.49
N VAL A 6 -3.79 2.80 1.00
CA VAL A 6 -2.35 3.05 1.07
C VAL A 6 -1.64 2.00 0.21
N ILE A 7 -0.75 2.46 -0.66
CA ILE A 7 0.05 1.59 -1.53
C ILE A 7 1.52 1.73 -1.12
N VAL A 8 2.13 0.61 -0.72
CA VAL A 8 3.59 0.51 -0.58
C VAL A 8 4.14 0.15 -1.95
N LYS A 9 4.91 1.05 -2.55
CA LYS A 9 5.53 0.87 -3.86
C LYS A 9 6.65 -0.19 -3.81
N PRO A 10 7.09 -0.75 -4.96
CA PRO A 10 8.09 -1.82 -5.01
C PRO A 10 9.39 -1.51 -4.26
N ASP A 11 9.85 -0.25 -4.28
CA ASP A 11 11.04 0.21 -3.55
C ASP A 11 10.87 0.08 -2.04
N GLY A 12 9.70 0.43 -1.50
CA GLY A 12 9.39 0.27 -0.08
C GLY A 12 9.33 -1.19 0.36
N VAL A 13 8.86 -2.07 -0.54
CA VAL A 13 8.87 -3.53 -0.32
C VAL A 13 10.30 -4.07 -0.33
N GLN A 14 11.10 -3.73 -1.34
CA GLN A 14 12.49 -4.17 -1.48
C GLN A 14 13.37 -3.74 -0.30
N ARG A 15 13.08 -2.58 0.28
CA ARG A 15 13.75 -2.05 1.46
C ARG A 15 13.24 -2.63 2.79
N GLY A 16 12.26 -3.54 2.75
CA GLY A 16 11.70 -4.18 3.96
C GLY A 16 10.85 -3.25 4.83
N LEU A 17 10.31 -2.15 4.29
CA LEU A 17 9.64 -1.10 5.08
C LEU A 17 8.18 -1.41 5.44
N ILE A 18 7.61 -2.54 4.98
CA ILE A 18 6.19 -2.88 5.17
C ILE A 18 5.80 -2.85 6.65
N GLY A 19 6.58 -3.52 7.51
CA GLY A 19 6.29 -3.58 8.95
C GLY A 19 6.33 -2.22 9.62
N GLU A 20 7.33 -1.39 9.30
CA GLU A 20 7.45 -0.03 9.87
C GLU A 20 6.28 0.86 9.44
N ILE A 21 5.85 0.75 8.19
CA ILE A 21 4.70 1.51 7.66
C ILE A 21 3.41 1.09 8.38
N ILE A 22 3.15 -0.21 8.55
CA ILE A 22 1.99 -0.72 9.29
C ILE A 22 2.02 -0.19 10.73
N ALA A 23 3.15 -0.39 11.42
CA ALA A 23 3.31 0.05 12.81
C ALA A 23 3.07 1.56 12.97
N ARG A 24 3.50 2.38 12.00
CA ARG A 24 3.24 3.82 12.01
C ARG A 24 1.75 4.16 11.95
N PHE A 25 0.96 3.43 11.15
CA PHE A 25 -0.49 3.67 11.07
C PHE A 25 -1.22 3.19 12.32
N GLU A 26 -0.86 2.02 12.86
CA GLU A 26 -1.43 1.49 14.10
C GLU A 26 -1.11 2.40 15.31
N ARG A 27 0.12 2.92 15.40
CA ARG A 27 0.50 3.91 16.43
C ARG A 27 -0.31 5.21 16.37
N ARG A 28 -0.90 5.53 15.22
CA ARG A 28 -1.82 6.68 15.05
C ARG A 28 -3.28 6.33 15.36
N GLY A 29 -3.57 5.11 15.79
CA GLY A 29 -4.92 4.63 16.10
C GLY A 29 -5.74 4.22 14.87
N LEU A 30 -5.12 4.16 13.67
CA LEU A 30 -5.80 3.63 12.50
C LEU A 30 -5.86 2.11 12.57
N ARG A 31 -6.92 1.53 11.99
CA ARG A 31 -7.11 0.08 11.91
C ARG A 31 -6.87 -0.38 10.47
N ILE A 32 -6.10 -1.45 10.32
CA ILE A 32 -5.91 -2.11 9.04
C ILE A 32 -7.16 -2.93 8.73
N ALA A 33 -7.94 -2.48 7.75
CA ALA A 33 -9.17 -3.18 7.34
C ALA A 33 -8.89 -4.39 6.42
N ALA A 34 -7.82 -4.31 5.62
CA ALA A 34 -7.39 -5.37 4.71
C ALA A 34 -5.92 -5.15 4.29
N LEU A 35 -5.24 -6.23 3.90
CA LEU A 35 -3.92 -6.21 3.30
C LEU A 35 -3.90 -7.12 2.06
N LYS A 36 -3.19 -6.71 1.02
CA LYS A 36 -2.96 -7.53 -0.17
C LYS A 36 -1.59 -7.24 -0.76
N LEU A 37 -0.73 -8.26 -0.82
CA LEU A 37 0.52 -8.19 -1.57
C LEU A 37 0.23 -8.60 -3.01
N LEU A 38 0.62 -7.75 -3.96
CA LEU A 38 0.40 -7.98 -5.38
C LEU A 38 1.71 -7.75 -6.14
N GLN A 39 2.02 -8.66 -7.05
CA GLN A 39 2.94 -8.37 -8.14
C GLN A 39 2.13 -7.73 -9.26
N VAL A 40 2.32 -6.42 -9.44
CA VAL A 40 1.53 -5.65 -10.40
C VAL A 40 2.02 -5.97 -11.81
N SER A 41 1.12 -6.45 -12.67
CA SER A 41 1.44 -6.63 -14.09
C SER A 41 1.56 -5.26 -14.79
N PRO A 42 2.29 -5.14 -15.90
CA PRO A 42 2.39 -3.88 -16.65
C PRO A 42 1.01 -3.28 -17.01
N GLU A 43 0.05 -4.11 -17.38
CA GLU A 43 -1.30 -3.70 -17.76
C GLU A 43 -2.08 -3.15 -16.55
N LEU A 44 -1.91 -3.78 -15.38
CA LEU A 44 -2.52 -3.30 -14.14
C LEU A 44 -1.88 -1.99 -13.68
N ALA A 45 -0.56 -1.85 -13.84
CA ALA A 45 0.15 -0.61 -13.54
C ALA A 45 -0.37 0.54 -14.42
N GLN A 46 -0.50 0.32 -15.73
CA GLN A 46 -1.07 1.31 -16.65
C GLN A 46 -2.47 1.74 -16.25
N ARG A 47 -3.35 0.80 -15.87
CA ARG A 47 -4.70 1.13 -15.39
C ARG A 47 -4.69 1.97 -14.11
N LEU A 48 -3.77 1.70 -13.17
CA LEU A 48 -3.65 2.45 -11.92
C LEU A 48 -3.16 3.89 -12.14
N TYR A 49 -2.35 4.12 -13.17
CA TYR A 49 -1.83 5.45 -13.52
C TYR A 49 -2.58 6.14 -14.67
N ALA A 50 -3.63 5.53 -15.23
CA ALA A 50 -4.37 6.05 -16.39
C ALA A 50 -5.05 7.42 -16.17
N VAL A 51 -5.08 7.91 -14.93
CA VAL A 51 -5.61 9.24 -14.57
C VAL A 51 -4.52 10.33 -14.62
N HIS A 52 -3.28 9.97 -14.93
CA HIS A 52 -2.14 10.87 -15.19
C HIS A 52 -1.73 10.78 -16.66
#